data_AF-A0A2R6CUV8-F1
#
_entry.id   AF-A0A2R6CUV8-F1
#
_cell.length_a   1.000
_cell.length_b   1.000
_cell.length_c   1.000
_cell.angle_alpha   90.00
_cell.angle_beta   90.00
_cell.angle_gamma   90.00
#
_symmetry.space_group_name_H-M   'P 1'
#
loop_
_entity.id
_entity.type
_entity.pdbx_description
1 polymer ?
#
loop_
_entity_poly.entity_id
_entity_poly.type
_entity_poly.pdbx_seq_one_letter_code
_entity_poly.pdbx_strand_id
1 'polypeptide(L)'
;MSDDEPEIAFADSRFLTYAIPFAGALLIAAGIGAGVVGAYAPLQQEFGLCDEPTIAVYTPERTAELTAEGPSLDRLTMADLTEAERRAVEEALEEPSREGGVDGEFENRAAFERGVLIRDDDGNERYATLTSNNNCVAVDPILFPLGVAAILLGIVWILAPPMYRKFAIIERRST
;
A
#
# COMPACT_ATOMS: atom_id res chain seq x y z
N MET A 1 56.57 -14.69 23.56
CA MET A 1 55.89 -14.91 22.27
C MET A 1 54.42 -14.83 22.62
N SER A 2 53.80 -13.72 22.27
CA SER A 2 52.43 -13.39 22.66
C SER A 2 51.51 -14.09 21.68
N ASP A 3 50.92 -15.20 22.11
CA ASP A 3 49.79 -15.80 21.42
C ASP A 3 48.53 -15.02 21.82
N ASP A 4 48.30 -13.90 21.13
CA ASP A 4 46.99 -13.27 21.01
C ASP A 4 46.10 -14.21 20.17
N GLU A 5 45.61 -15.29 20.79
CA GLU A 5 44.47 -16.02 20.26
C GLU A 5 43.25 -15.09 20.34
N PRO A 6 42.44 -14.95 19.27
CA PRO A 6 41.32 -14.04 19.27
C PRO A 6 40.32 -14.48 20.34
N GLU A 7 40.26 -13.69 21.40
CA GLU A 7 39.31 -13.78 22.49
C GLU A 7 37.89 -13.53 21.96
N ILE A 8 37.33 -14.49 21.21
CA ILE A 8 35.88 -14.67 21.08
C ILE A 8 35.42 -15.50 22.27
N ALA A 9 35.88 -15.12 23.46
CA ALA A 9 35.43 -15.70 24.71
C ALA A 9 34.08 -15.08 25.05
N PHE A 10 33.00 -15.70 24.55
CA PHE A 10 31.71 -15.74 25.26
C PHE A 10 31.10 -14.41 25.76
N ALA A 11 31.47 -13.25 25.24
CA ALA A 11 30.73 -12.00 25.39
C ALA A 11 29.45 -12.13 24.54
N ASP A 12 28.29 -12.52 25.06
CA ASP A 12 27.82 -12.60 26.44
C ASP A 12 26.76 -13.73 26.47
N SER A 13 26.65 -14.55 27.53
CA SER A 13 25.57 -15.55 27.66
C SER A 13 24.18 -14.93 27.42
N ARG A 14 24.04 -13.65 27.73
CA ARG A 14 22.86 -12.82 27.46
C ARG A 14 22.66 -12.51 25.98
N PHE A 15 23.72 -12.28 25.21
CA PHE A 15 23.64 -12.02 23.78
C PHE A 15 23.09 -13.25 23.02
N LEU A 16 23.63 -14.43 23.32
CA LEU A 16 23.17 -15.70 22.74
C LEU A 16 21.76 -16.09 23.20
N THR A 17 21.38 -15.72 24.43
CA THR A 17 20.07 -16.08 25.02
C THR A 17 18.97 -15.10 24.64
N TYR A 18 19.28 -13.81 24.48
CA TYR A 18 18.28 -12.76 24.29
C TYR A 18 18.46 -12.01 22.98
N ALA A 19 19.67 -11.58 22.62
CA ALA A 19 19.87 -10.74 21.44
C ALA A 19 19.65 -11.51 20.14
N ILE A 20 20.19 -12.74 20.02
CA ILE A 20 20.02 -13.57 18.81
C ILE A 20 18.54 -13.95 18.59
N PRO A 21 17.80 -14.49 19.58
CA PRO A 21 16.39 -14.79 19.39
C PRO A 21 15.54 -13.54 19.15
N PHE A 22 15.87 -12.41 19.79
CA PHE A 22 15.18 -11.15 19.57
C PHE A 22 15.38 -10.64 18.13
N ALA A 23 16.61 -10.66 17.63
CA ALA A 23 16.89 -10.29 16.24
C ALA A 23 16.20 -11.26 15.25
N GLY A 24 16.15 -12.55 15.58
CA GLY A 24 15.38 -13.54 14.82
C GLY A 24 13.87 -13.23 14.82
N ALA A 25 13.32 -12.81 15.95
CA ALA A 25 11.90 -12.41 16.05
C ALA A 25 11.61 -11.14 15.24
N LEU A 26 12.52 -10.15 15.24
CA LEU A 26 12.40 -8.96 14.39
C LEU A 26 12.44 -9.30 12.90
N LEU A 27 13.31 -10.23 12.49
CA LEU A 27 13.37 -10.71 11.11
C LEU A 27 12.09 -11.43 10.70
N ILE A 28 11.52 -12.26 11.58
CA ILE A 28 10.22 -12.89 11.33
C ILE A 28 9.13 -11.83 11.20
N ALA A 29 9.06 -10.85 12.11
CA ALA A 29 8.05 -9.79 12.06
C ALA A 29 8.16 -8.95 10.78
N ALA A 30 9.37 -8.52 10.41
CA ALA A 30 9.62 -7.80 9.17
C ALA A 30 9.28 -8.66 7.95
N GLY A 31 9.64 -9.95 7.97
CA GLY A 31 9.34 -10.88 6.89
C GLY A 31 7.85 -11.18 6.74
N ILE A 32 7.08 -11.22 7.82
CA ILE A 32 5.61 -11.31 7.77
C ILE A 32 5.04 -10.05 7.14
N GLY A 33 5.48 -8.87 7.55
CA GLY A 33 5.04 -7.60 6.94
C GLY A 33 5.32 -7.55 5.44
N ALA A 34 6.56 -7.86 5.04
CA ALA A 34 6.96 -7.94 3.64
C ALA A 34 6.20 -9.03 2.87
N GLY A 35 5.95 -10.18 3.48
CA GLY A 35 5.23 -11.30 2.89
C GLY A 35 3.75 -10.98 2.66
N VAL A 36 3.07 -10.38 3.65
CA VAL A 36 1.66 -9.99 3.52
C VAL A 36 1.50 -8.92 2.45
N VAL A 37 2.28 -7.84 2.51
CA VAL A 37 2.20 -6.74 1.53
C VAL A 37 2.59 -7.24 0.13
N GLY A 38 3.66 -8.02 0.02
CA GLY A 38 4.14 -8.57 -1.25
C GLY A 38 3.17 -9.59 -1.88
N ALA A 39 2.45 -10.38 -1.08
CA ALA A 39 1.43 -11.30 -1.58
C ALA A 39 0.13 -10.59 -1.95
N TYR A 40 -0.22 -9.50 -1.25
CA TYR A 40 -1.46 -8.76 -1.49
C TYR A 40 -1.38 -7.84 -2.73
N ALA A 41 -0.19 -7.38 -3.09
CA ALA A 41 0.03 -6.51 -4.25
C ALA A 41 -0.42 -7.11 -5.61
N PRO A 42 -0.03 -8.33 -6.00
CA PRO A 42 -0.49 -8.91 -7.27
C PRO A 42 -1.99 -9.25 -7.26
N LEU A 43 -2.55 -9.59 -6.10
CA LEU A 43 -3.98 -9.94 -5.98
C LEU A 43 -4.90 -8.72 -6.14
N GLN A 44 -4.45 -7.52 -5.80
CA GLN A 44 -5.26 -6.30 -5.94
C GLN A 44 -5.64 -6.00 -7.40
N GLN A 45 -4.74 -6.26 -8.36
CA GLN A 45 -5.04 -6.13 -9.79
C GLN A 45 -6.04 -7.19 -10.27
N GLU A 46 -5.93 -8.42 -9.76
CA GLU A 46 -6.76 -9.54 -10.22
C GLU A 46 -8.21 -9.46 -9.72
N PHE A 47 -8.45 -8.73 -8.62
CA PHE A 47 -9.80 -8.49 -8.05
C PHE A 47 -10.44 -7.16 -8.44
N GLY A 48 -9.85 -6.36 -9.35
CA GLY A 48 -10.39 -5.04 -9.72
C GLY A 48 -10.39 -4.03 -8.57
N LEU A 49 -9.62 -4.27 -7.50
CA LEU A 49 -9.49 -3.35 -6.36
C LEU A 49 -8.55 -2.16 -6.68
N CYS A 50 -8.10 -2.11 -7.92
CA CYS A 50 -7.06 -1.26 -8.49
C CYS A 50 -7.59 -0.54 -9.73
N ASP A 51 -8.91 -0.33 -9.81
CA ASP A 51 -9.57 0.36 -10.93
C ASP A 51 -9.17 1.84 -11.02
N GLU A 52 -9.42 2.41 -12.20
CA GLU A 52 -9.15 3.82 -12.49
C GLU A 52 -9.78 4.75 -11.43
N PRO A 53 -9.14 5.89 -11.11
CA PRO A 53 -9.70 6.85 -10.18
C PRO A 53 -11.12 7.24 -10.64
N THR A 54 -12.07 7.05 -9.74
CA THR A 54 -13.49 7.19 -10.04
C THR A 54 -13.98 8.54 -9.58
N ILE A 55 -14.70 9.24 -10.45
CA ILE A 55 -15.38 10.50 -10.13
C ILE A 55 -16.89 10.27 -10.03
N ALA A 56 -17.52 10.98 -9.10
CA ALA A 56 -18.97 11.03 -8.98
C ALA A 56 -19.47 12.38 -9.50
N VAL A 57 -20.51 12.38 -10.33
CA VAL A 57 -21.11 13.58 -10.93
C VAL A 57 -22.58 13.70 -10.55
N TYR A 58 -22.93 14.77 -9.84
CA TYR A 58 -24.27 14.96 -9.32
C TYR A 58 -25.18 15.71 -10.31
N THR A 59 -26.50 15.53 -10.14
CA THR A 59 -27.49 16.27 -10.93
C THR A 59 -27.47 17.76 -10.57
N PRO A 60 -27.99 18.65 -11.43
CA PRO A 60 -28.04 20.09 -11.15
C PRO A 60 -28.83 20.42 -9.88
N GLU A 61 -29.93 19.71 -9.62
CA GLU A 61 -30.75 19.91 -8.42
C GLU A 61 -29.96 19.56 -7.17
N ARG A 62 -29.28 18.40 -7.18
CA ARG A 62 -28.46 17.96 -6.06
C ARG A 62 -27.23 18.86 -5.87
N THR A 63 -26.69 19.38 -6.96
CA THR A 63 -25.59 20.35 -6.96
C THR A 63 -25.99 21.64 -6.26
N ALA A 64 -27.17 22.18 -6.58
CA ALA A 64 -27.68 23.38 -5.92
C ALA A 64 -27.86 23.18 -4.41
N GLU A 65 -28.36 22.01 -3.99
CA GLU A 65 -28.48 21.66 -2.56
C GLU A 65 -27.10 21.57 -1.87
N LEU A 66 -26.13 20.92 -2.50
CA LEU A 66 -24.80 20.70 -1.93
C LEU A 66 -23.95 21.98 -1.86
N THR A 67 -24.23 22.96 -2.74
CA THR A 67 -23.42 24.19 -2.85
C THR A 67 -24.09 25.44 -2.28
N ALA A 68 -25.35 25.35 -1.84
CA ALA A 68 -26.10 26.49 -1.28
C ALA A 68 -25.42 27.17 -0.08
N GLU A 69 -24.74 26.40 0.79
CA GLU A 69 -24.09 26.90 2.00
C GLU A 69 -22.63 26.43 2.13
N GLY A 70 -21.99 26.13 1.00
CA GLY A 70 -20.66 25.53 0.93
C GLY A 70 -19.48 26.50 0.79
N PRO A 71 -18.24 26.01 0.93
CA PRO A 71 -17.04 26.76 0.54
C PRO A 71 -17.05 27.06 -0.96
N SER A 72 -16.30 28.08 -1.38
CA SER A 72 -16.14 28.37 -2.81
C SER A 72 -15.40 27.21 -3.48
N LEU A 73 -16.07 26.54 -4.41
CA LEU A 73 -15.50 25.47 -5.22
C LEU A 73 -14.87 26.04 -6.50
N ASP A 74 -13.86 25.33 -6.99
CA ASP A 74 -13.30 25.60 -8.32
C ASP A 74 -14.38 25.36 -9.39
N ARG A 75 -14.32 26.14 -10.48
CA ARG A 75 -15.26 26.00 -11.60
C ARG A 75 -14.48 25.66 -12.86
N LEU A 76 -14.86 24.56 -13.49
CA LEU A 76 -14.33 24.09 -14.77
C LEU A 76 -15.47 24.00 -15.78
N THR A 77 -15.12 24.04 -17.06
CA THR A 77 -16.02 23.73 -18.18
C THR A 77 -15.61 22.40 -18.81
N MET A 78 -16.51 21.79 -19.59
CA MET A 78 -16.19 20.58 -20.37
C MET A 78 -14.96 20.73 -21.29
N ALA A 79 -14.63 21.97 -21.68
CA ALA A 79 -13.47 22.29 -22.51
C ALA A 79 -12.16 22.35 -21.71
N ASP A 80 -12.23 22.60 -20.39
CA ASP A 80 -11.06 22.59 -19.50
C ASP A 80 -10.67 21.18 -19.06
N LEU A 81 -11.53 20.19 -19.36
CA LEU A 81 -11.29 18.78 -19.08
C LEU A 81 -10.44 18.15 -20.18
N THR A 82 -9.51 17.30 -19.76
CA THR A 82 -8.83 16.34 -20.62
C THR A 82 -9.84 15.37 -21.25
N GLU A 83 -9.43 14.69 -22.31
CA GLU A 83 -10.29 13.71 -22.99
C GLU A 83 -10.70 12.55 -22.07
N ALA A 84 -9.83 12.13 -21.16
CA ALA A 84 -10.14 11.09 -20.18
C ALA A 84 -11.15 11.56 -19.13
N GLU A 85 -10.95 12.76 -18.55
CA GLU A 85 -11.88 13.36 -17.59
C GLU A 85 -13.26 13.59 -18.21
N ARG A 86 -13.32 14.10 -19.45
CA ARG A 86 -14.59 14.34 -20.14
C ARG A 86 -15.38 13.05 -20.33
N ARG A 87 -14.72 11.99 -20.80
CA ARG A 87 -15.33 10.67 -20.95
C ARG A 87 -15.85 10.13 -19.62
N ALA A 88 -15.08 10.29 -18.54
CA ALA A 88 -15.50 9.86 -17.21
C ALA A 88 -16.73 10.64 -16.71
N VAL A 89 -16.82 11.94 -17.00
CA VAL A 89 -18.01 12.75 -16.67
C VAL A 89 -19.21 12.28 -17.48
N GLU A 90 -19.04 12.04 -18.78
CA GLU A 90 -20.10 11.52 -19.66
C GLU A 90 -20.61 10.15 -19.19
N GLU A 91 -19.70 9.23 -18.89
CA GLU A 91 -20.01 7.91 -18.32
C GLU A 91 -20.79 8.03 -17.01
N ALA A 92 -20.33 8.89 -16.09
CA ALA A 92 -21.02 9.16 -14.83
C ALA A 92 -22.42 9.73 -15.03
N LEU A 93 -22.71 10.41 -16.15
CA LEU A 93 -24.05 10.91 -16.44
C LEU A 93 -24.98 9.82 -16.98
N GLU A 94 -24.44 8.80 -17.64
CA GLU A 94 -25.17 7.66 -18.21
C GLU A 94 -25.44 6.56 -17.17
N GLU A 95 -24.54 6.38 -16.21
CA GLU A 95 -24.62 5.33 -15.19
C GLU A 95 -25.60 5.66 -14.04
N PRO A 96 -26.40 4.69 -13.55
CA PRO A 96 -27.28 4.89 -12.40
C PRO A 96 -26.53 5.22 -11.10
N SER A 97 -25.30 4.72 -10.96
CA SER A 97 -24.41 5.01 -9.83
C SER A 97 -23.96 6.47 -9.78
N ARG A 98 -24.04 7.17 -10.93
CA ARG A 98 -23.49 8.51 -11.13
C ARG A 98 -21.97 8.58 -11.02
N GLU A 99 -21.29 7.49 -11.32
CA GLU A 99 -19.86 7.33 -11.20
C GLU A 99 -19.24 6.95 -12.55
N GLY A 100 -18.04 7.46 -12.83
CA GLY A 100 -17.29 7.18 -14.06
C GLY A 100 -15.79 7.09 -13.80
N GLY A 101 -15.11 6.22 -14.53
CA GLY A 101 -13.69 5.94 -14.36
C GLY A 101 -12.82 6.84 -15.23
N VAL A 102 -11.78 7.46 -14.65
CA VAL A 102 -10.84 8.27 -15.43
C VAL A 102 -9.72 7.40 -15.98
N ASP A 103 -9.92 6.85 -17.18
CA ASP A 103 -8.88 6.13 -17.94
C ASP A 103 -8.06 7.09 -18.82
N GLY A 104 -6.90 7.49 -18.28
CA GLY A 104 -5.91 8.29 -18.98
C GLY A 104 -5.33 9.43 -18.14
N GLU A 105 -5.02 10.54 -18.82
CA GLU A 105 -4.44 11.72 -18.19
C GLU A 105 -5.47 12.40 -17.26
N PHE A 106 -5.04 12.75 -16.04
CA PHE A 106 -5.92 13.32 -15.02
C PHE A 106 -5.33 14.63 -14.45
N GLU A 107 -5.32 15.69 -15.27
CA GLU A 107 -4.68 16.97 -14.93
C GLU A 107 -5.38 17.71 -13.78
N ASN A 108 -6.72 17.71 -13.76
CA ASN A 108 -7.51 18.44 -12.79
C ASN A 108 -7.78 17.63 -11.51
N ARG A 109 -7.06 16.53 -11.26
CA ARG A 109 -7.24 15.65 -10.10
C ARG A 109 -7.40 16.38 -8.78
N ALA A 110 -6.54 17.37 -8.53
CA ALA A 110 -6.58 18.12 -7.27
C ALA A 110 -7.88 18.93 -7.10
N ALA A 111 -8.51 19.38 -8.19
CA ALA A 111 -9.81 20.04 -8.16
C ALA A 111 -10.92 19.03 -7.84
N PHE A 112 -10.91 17.85 -8.48
CA PHE A 112 -11.87 16.77 -8.17
C PHE A 112 -11.74 16.27 -6.73
N GLU A 113 -10.53 16.21 -6.16
CA GLU A 113 -10.30 15.83 -4.76
C GLU A 113 -10.92 16.84 -3.76
N ARG A 114 -10.97 18.13 -4.11
CA ARG A 114 -11.62 19.17 -3.30
C ARG A 114 -13.11 19.32 -3.57
N GLY A 115 -13.60 18.70 -4.64
CA GLY A 115 -14.90 18.98 -5.22
C GLY A 115 -14.83 20.17 -6.17
N VAL A 116 -15.41 20.00 -7.36
CA VAL A 116 -15.38 20.97 -8.45
C VAL A 116 -16.78 21.11 -9.05
N LEU A 117 -17.10 22.31 -9.54
CA LEU A 117 -18.29 22.56 -10.34
C LEU A 117 -17.93 22.50 -11.81
N ILE A 118 -18.56 21.60 -12.55
CA ILE A 118 -18.40 21.44 -13.99
C ILE A 118 -19.61 22.03 -14.67
N ARG A 119 -19.40 22.98 -15.57
CA ARG A 119 -20.45 23.49 -16.45
C ARG A 119 -20.53 22.64 -17.71
N ASP A 120 -21.70 22.06 -17.95
CA ASP A 120 -22.00 21.32 -19.18
C ASP A 120 -22.28 22.26 -20.36
N ASP A 121 -22.33 21.70 -21.57
CA ASP A 121 -22.57 22.45 -22.81
C ASP A 121 -23.99 23.05 -22.86
N ASP A 122 -24.93 22.46 -22.11
CA ASP A 122 -26.30 22.95 -21.94
C ASP A 122 -26.38 24.12 -20.93
N GLY A 123 -25.26 24.46 -20.27
CA GLY A 123 -25.13 25.57 -19.33
C GLY A 123 -25.51 25.23 -17.88
N ASN A 124 -25.80 23.97 -17.56
CA ASN A 124 -26.06 23.52 -16.20
C ASN A 124 -24.75 23.32 -15.43
N GLU A 125 -24.75 23.66 -14.15
CA GLU A 125 -23.64 23.40 -13.24
C GLU A 125 -23.86 22.09 -12.50
N ARG A 126 -22.83 21.23 -12.52
CA ARG A 126 -22.83 19.91 -11.90
C ARG A 126 -21.66 19.80 -10.95
N TYR A 127 -21.93 19.43 -9.72
CA TYR A 127 -20.90 19.12 -8.74
C TYR A 127 -20.28 17.77 -9.10
N ALA A 128 -18.96 17.74 -9.18
CA ALA A 128 -18.19 16.55 -9.39
C ALA A 128 -17.11 16.42 -8.30
N THR A 129 -16.87 15.20 -7.85
CA THR A 129 -15.88 14.92 -6.81
C THR A 129 -15.22 13.57 -7.05
N LEU A 130 -13.98 13.42 -6.60
CA LEU A 130 -13.33 12.13 -6.57
C LEU A 130 -14.00 11.26 -5.48
N THR A 131 -14.54 10.09 -5.85
CA THR A 131 -15.16 9.15 -4.91
C THR A 131 -14.18 8.08 -4.45
N SER A 132 -13.31 7.63 -5.37
CA SER A 132 -12.28 6.63 -5.08
C SER A 132 -10.92 7.10 -5.58
N ASN A 133 -9.95 7.05 -4.66
CA ASN A 133 -8.55 7.27 -4.97
C ASN A 133 -7.83 5.91 -4.89
N ASN A 134 -8.14 5.02 -5.83
CA ASN A 134 -7.53 3.69 -5.91
C ASN A 134 -6.07 3.80 -6.42
N ASN A 135 -5.19 4.39 -5.61
CA ASN A 135 -3.75 4.26 -5.83
C ASN A 135 -3.35 2.87 -5.34
N CYS A 136 -3.07 1.95 -6.27
CA CYS A 136 -2.53 0.64 -5.92
C CYS A 136 -1.27 0.77 -5.07
N VAL A 137 -1.14 -0.10 -4.06
CA VAL A 137 0.11 -0.23 -3.33
C VAL A 137 1.15 -0.86 -4.27
N ALA A 138 2.01 -0.03 -4.86
CA ALA A 138 3.15 -0.47 -5.65
C ALA A 138 4.25 -0.97 -4.71
N VAL A 139 4.47 -2.28 -4.67
CA VAL A 139 5.65 -2.89 -4.03
C VAL A 139 6.41 -3.71 -5.04
N ASP A 140 7.74 -3.73 -4.89
CA ASP A 140 8.59 -4.57 -5.72
C ASP A 140 8.22 -6.06 -5.56
N PRO A 141 8.10 -6.84 -6.65
CA PRO A 141 7.80 -8.28 -6.59
C PRO A 141 8.79 -9.09 -5.76
N ILE A 142 9.99 -8.56 -5.54
CA ILE A 142 11.04 -9.20 -4.72
C ILE A 142 10.73 -9.14 -3.21
N LEU A 143 9.80 -8.30 -2.78
CA LEU A 143 9.46 -8.12 -1.36
C LEU A 143 8.91 -9.42 -0.74
N PHE A 144 8.10 -10.16 -1.49
CA PHE A 144 7.55 -11.44 -1.06
C PHE A 144 8.63 -12.51 -0.83
N PRO A 145 9.48 -12.89 -1.81
CA PRO A 145 10.53 -13.88 -1.59
C PRO A 145 11.55 -13.43 -0.54
N LEU A 146 11.83 -12.12 -0.45
CA LEU A 146 12.72 -11.57 0.58
C LEU A 146 12.07 -11.68 1.98
N GLY A 147 10.76 -11.46 2.09
CA GLY A 147 10.00 -11.68 3.32
C GLY A 147 10.03 -13.14 3.79
N VAL A 148 9.83 -14.10 2.86
CA VAL A 148 9.96 -15.53 3.15
C VAL A 148 11.38 -15.88 3.60
N ALA A 149 12.40 -15.38 2.90
CA ALA A 149 13.80 -15.60 3.27
C ALA A 149 14.12 -15.02 4.66
N ALA A 150 13.61 -13.83 5.00
CA ALA A 150 13.78 -13.22 6.30
C ALA A 150 13.13 -14.04 7.43
N ILE A 151 11.94 -14.61 7.20
CA ILE A 151 11.29 -15.52 8.16
C ILE A 151 12.15 -16.76 8.38
N LEU A 152 12.62 -17.42 7.31
CA LEU A 152 13.45 -18.62 7.41
C LEU A 152 14.76 -18.33 8.17
N LEU A 153 15.42 -17.21 7.85
CA LEU A 153 16.64 -16.79 8.55
C LEU A 153 16.37 -16.51 10.03
N GLY A 154 15.25 -15.85 10.34
CA GLY A 154 14.84 -15.59 11.72
C GLY A 154 14.56 -16.86 12.52
N ILE A 155 13.92 -17.86 11.91
CA ILE A 155 13.71 -19.18 12.52
C ILE A 155 15.06 -19.85 12.82
N VAL A 156 15.99 -19.83 11.87
CA VAL A 156 17.34 -20.39 12.07
C VAL A 156 18.05 -19.69 13.22
N TRP A 157 17.97 -18.36 13.31
CA TRP A 157 18.56 -17.61 14.43
C TRP A 157 17.94 -17.93 15.78
N ILE A 158 16.61 -18.10 15.86
CA ILE A 158 15.94 -18.48 17.11
C ILE A 158 16.33 -19.90 17.54
N LEU A 159 16.46 -20.84 16.59
CA LEU A 159 16.71 -22.25 16.88
C LEU A 159 18.19 -22.61 17.03
N ALA A 160 19.12 -21.80 16.52
CA ALA A 160 20.55 -22.08 16.59
C ALA A 160 21.07 -22.24 18.05
N PRO A 161 20.76 -21.35 19.01
CA PRO A 161 21.23 -21.50 20.39
C PRO A 161 20.79 -22.80 21.10
N PRO A 162 19.50 -23.20 21.12
CA PRO A 162 19.08 -24.43 21.78
C PRO A 162 19.58 -25.69 21.06
N MET A 163 19.69 -25.68 19.73
CA MET A 163 20.24 -26.80 18.99
C MET A 163 21.72 -27.01 19.30
N TYR A 164 22.52 -25.94 19.27
CA TYR A 164 23.94 -26.01 19.61
C TYR A 164 24.14 -26.58 21.03
N ARG A 165 23.31 -26.13 21.99
CA ARG A 165 23.33 -26.65 23.36
C ARG A 165 23.03 -28.15 23.42
N LYS A 166 22.07 -28.65 22.61
CA LYS A 166 21.76 -30.08 22.56
C LYS A 166 22.90 -30.90 21.96
N PHE A 167 23.49 -30.45 20.85
CA PHE A 167 24.60 -31.16 20.22
C PHE A 167 25.83 -31.24 21.14
N ALA A 168 26.18 -30.15 21.83
CA ALA A 168 27.29 -30.13 22.79
C ALA A 168 27.07 -31.01 24.04
N ILE A 169 25.82 -31.36 24.36
CA ILE A 169 25.50 -32.32 25.45
C ILE A 169 25.65 -33.76 24.96
N ILE A 170 25.25 -34.04 23.71
CA ILE A 170 25.34 -35.39 23.12
C ILE A 170 26.81 -35.80 22.97
N GLU A 171 27.65 -34.90 22.45
CA GLU A 171 29.08 -35.17 22.22
C GLU A 171 29.86 -35.44 23.51
N ARG A 172 29.48 -34.76 24.61
CA ARG A 172 30.02 -35.01 25.95
C ARG A 172 29.55 -36.32 26.60
N ARG A 173 28.50 -36.95 26.08
CA ARG A 173 27.99 -38.24 26.57
C ARG A 173 28.56 -39.43 25.82
N SER A 174 29.04 -39.21 24.60
CA SER A 174 29.65 -40.22 23.73
C SER A 174 31.17 -40.34 23.88
N THR A 175 31.79 -39.46 24.67
CA THR A 175 33.21 -39.50 25.06
C THR A 175 33.32 -39.97 26.51
#